data_AF-A0A6P0KYD7-F1
#
_entry.id   AF-A0A6P0KYD7-F1
#
_cell.length_a   1.000
_cell.length_b   1.000
_cell.length_c   1.000
_cell.angle_alpha   90.00
_cell.angle_beta   90.00
_cell.angle_gamma   90.00
#
_symmetry.space_group_name_H-M   'P 1'
#
loop_
_entity.id
_entity.type
_entity.pdbx_description
1 polymer ?
#
loop_
_entity_poly.entity_id
_entity_poly.type
_entity_poly.pdbx_seq_one_letter_code
_entity_poly.pdbx_strand_id
1 'polypeptide(L)' 'MSYPQVSIQNRTKKFAVRIVKACVWLEESKVPRTLANQLLRSGTSIGANCSEAQSAQSR' A
#
# COMPACT_ATOMS: atom_id res chain seq x y z
N MET A 1 25.03 5.09 15.68
CA MET A 1 24.25 4.12 14.90
C MET A 1 23.35 4.90 13.95
N SER A 2 23.70 4.98 12.67
CA SER A 2 22.92 5.74 11.68
C SER A 2 21.82 4.84 11.13
N TYR A 3 20.55 5.13 11.44
CA TYR A 3 19.44 4.39 10.86
C TYR A 3 19.38 4.66 9.35
N PRO A 4 19.26 3.62 8.50
CA PRO A 4 19.11 3.83 7.07
C PRO A 4 17.79 4.58 6.84
N GLN A 5 17.90 5.76 6.23
CA GLN A 5 16.73 6.56 5.88
C GLN A 5 15.97 5.87 4.75
N VAL A 6 14.86 5.20 5.10
CA VAL A 6 13.98 4.58 4.13
C VAL A 6 12.96 5.60 3.66
N SER A 7 13.03 5.94 2.37
CA SER A 7 12.10 6.88 1.74
C SER A 7 10.65 6.44 1.89
N ILE A 8 9.71 7.40 1.93
CA ILE A 8 8.29 7.10 2.06
C ILE A 8 7.80 6.21 0.91
N GLN A 9 8.33 6.40 -0.30
CA GLN A 9 8.07 5.61 -1.51
C GLN A 9 8.46 4.14 -1.30
N ASN A 10 9.63 3.89 -0.69
CA ASN A 10 10.07 2.54 -0.38
C ASN A 10 9.20 1.90 0.71
N ARG A 11 8.76 2.67 1.70
CA ARG A 11 7.86 2.19 2.77
C ARG A 11 6.48 1.82 2.21
N THR A 12 5.89 2.68 1.38
CA THR A 12 4.55 2.46 0.81
C THR A 12 4.54 1.35 -0.23
N LYS A 13 5.61 1.21 -1.02
CA LYS A 13 5.79 0.04 -1.92
C LYS A 13 5.83 -1.27 -1.14
N LYS A 14 6.66 -1.36 -0.09
CA LYS A 14 6.73 -2.56 0.77
C LYS A 14 5.39 -2.84 1.45
N PHE A 15 4.67 -1.80 1.87
CA PHE A 15 3.34 -1.93 2.44
C PHE A 15 2.31 -2.46 1.45
N ALA A 16 2.27 -1.93 0.22
CA ALA A 16 1.38 -2.42 -0.83
C ALA A 16 1.58 -3.92 -1.13
N VAL A 17 2.83 -4.38 -1.19
CA VAL A 17 3.14 -5.81 -1.34
C VAL A 17 2.59 -6.64 -0.17
N ARG A 18 2.66 -6.14 1.06
CA ARG A 18 2.09 -6.81 2.24
C ARG A 18 0.56 -6.86 2.17
N ILE A 19 -0.09 -5.79 1.71
CA ILE A 19 -1.55 -5.75 1.53
C ILE A 19 -1.99 -6.78 0.49
N VAL A 20 -1.30 -6.89 -0.65
CA VAL A 20 -1.61 -7.91 -1.67
C VAL A 20 -1.52 -9.31 -1.07
N LYS A 21 -0.43 -9.62 -0.36
CA LYS A 21 -0.26 -10.92 0.30
C LYS A 21 -1.33 -11.18 1.36
N ALA A 22 -1.70 -10.17 2.14
CA ALA A 22 -2.76 -10.27 3.12
C ALA A 22 -4.13 -10.54 2.45
N CYS A 23 -4.46 -9.85 1.36
CA CYS A 23 -5.71 -10.08 0.63
C CYS A 23 -5.80 -11.49 0.03
N VAL A 24 -4.67 -12.05 -0.47
CA VAL A 24 -4.61 -13.45 -0.92
C VAL A 24 -4.90 -14.40 0.23
N TRP A 25 -4.27 -14.18 1.40
CA TRP A 25 -4.51 -15.01 2.59
C TRP A 25 -5.93 -14.88 3.14
N LEU A 26 -6.53 -13.68 3.08
CA LEU A 26 -7.90 -13.43 3.53
C LEU A 26 -8.93 -14.16 2.65
N GLU A 27 -8.64 -14.32 1.36
CA GLU A 27 -9.45 -15.09 0.42
C GLU A 27 -9.45 -16.59 0.80
N GLU A 28 -8.30 -17.13 1.19
CA GLU A 28 -8.20 -18.50 1.73
C GLU A 28 -8.94 -18.65 3.09
N SER A 29 -8.94 -17.59 3.89
CA SER A 29 -9.55 -17.55 5.23
C SER A 29 -11.06 -17.30 5.22
N LYS A 30 -11.71 -17.34 4.04
CA LYS A 30 -13.17 -17.12 3.83
C LYS A 30 -13.67 -15.75 4.29
N VAL A 31 -12.81 -14.73 4.31
CA VAL A 31 -13.24 -13.35 4.57
C VAL A 31 -14.09 -12.86 3.39
N PRO A 32 -15.17 -12.09 3.63
CA PRO A 32 -16.00 -11.57 2.54
C PRO A 32 -15.17 -10.81 1.50
N ARG A 33 -15.35 -11.16 0.23
CA ARG A 33 -14.61 -10.56 -0.90
C ARG A 33 -14.72 -9.04 -0.93
N THR A 34 -15.86 -8.50 -0.52
CA THR A 34 -16.08 -7.05 -0.40
C THR A 34 -15.07 -6.38 0.53
N LEU A 35 -14.79 -6.97 1.70
CA LEU A 35 -13.83 -6.43 2.66
C LEU A 35 -12.39 -6.57 2.14
N ALA A 36 -12.05 -7.72 1.55
CA ALA A 36 -10.75 -7.92 0.93
C ALA A 36 -10.49 -6.92 -0.21
N ASN A 37 -11.51 -6.62 -1.02
CA ASN A 37 -11.44 -5.62 -2.09
C ASN A 37 -11.29 -4.18 -1.55
N GLN A 38 -12.01 -3.83 -0.48
CA GLN A 38 -11.88 -2.53 0.18
C GLN A 38 -10.46 -2.34 0.73
N LEU A 39 -9.91 -3.37 1.37
CA LEU A 39 -8.55 -3.37 1.89
C LEU A 39 -7.50 -3.28 0.78
N LEU A 40 -7.66 -4.06 -0.30
CA LEU A 40 -6.73 -4.04 -1.43
C LEU A 40 -6.65 -2.65 -2.04
N ARG A 41 -7.80 -2.04 -2.33
CA ARG A 41 -7.89 -0.70 -2.92
C ARG A 41 -7.31 0.38 -2.01
N SER A 42 -7.73 0.42 -0.75
CA SER A 42 -7.26 1.44 0.19
C SER A 42 -5.79 1.27 0.57
N GLY A 43 -5.32 0.04 0.71
CA GLY A 43 -3.92 -0.24 1.06
C GLY A 43 -2.94 0.01 -0.08
N THR A 44 -3.34 -0.18 -1.34
CA THR A 44 -2.50 0.11 -2.50
C THR A 44 -2.55 1.59 -2.93
N SER A 45 -3.67 2.28 -2.69
CA SER A 45 -3.80 3.71 -3.03
C SER A 45 -2.84 4.62 -2.27
N ILE A 46 -2.35 4.21 -1.10
CA ILE A 46 -1.34 4.98 -0.34
C ILE A 46 -0.08 5.18 -1.19
N GLY A 47 0.41 4.13 -1.85
CA GLY A 47 1.56 4.22 -2.74
C GLY A 47 1.29 5.08 -3.97
N ALA A 48 0.10 4.95 -4.56
CA ALA A 48 -0.34 5.74 -5.70
C ALA A 48 -0.40 7.23 -5.36
N ASN A 49 -1.07 7.61 -4.26
CA ASN A 49 -1.18 9.00 -3.80
C ASN A 49 0.20 9.59 -3.46
N CYS A 50 1.10 8.81 -2.84
CA CYS A 50 2.47 9.26 -2.63
C CYS A 50 3.20 9.53 -3.95
N SER A 51 3.00 8.71 -4.98
CA SER A 51 3.58 8.93 -6.31
C SER A 51 2.98 10.16 -6.99
N GLU A 52 1.67 10.38 -6.89
CA GLU A 52 1.00 11.57 -7.43
C GLU A 52 1.51 12.84 -6.75
N ALA A 53 1.67 12.83 -5.42
CA ALA A 53 2.19 13.96 -4.67
C ALA A 53 3.63 14.35 -5.07
N GLN A 54 4.46 13.39 -5.49
CA GLN A 54 5.81 13.70 -6.01
C GLN A 54 5.78 14.41 -7.36
N SER A 55 4.79 14.10 -8.18
CA SER A 55 4.58 14.72 -9.48
C SER A 55 3.72 15.99 -9.40
N ALA A 56 3.21 16.32 -8.22
CA ALA A 56 2.40 17.51 -8.03
C ALA A 56 3.22 18.77 -8.32
N GLN A 57 2.60 19.72 -9.03
CA GLN A 57 3.15 21.04 -9.28
C GLN A 57 2.14 22.06 -8.78
N SER A 58 2.59 23.02 -7.98
CA SER A 58 1.81 24.18 -7.53
C SER A 58 2.51 25.46 -8.00
N ARG A 59 1.74 26.51 -8.29
CA ARG A 59 2.25 27.87 -8.49
C ARG A 59 2.42 28.57 -7.15
#